data_AF-W7TT49-F1
#
_entry.id   AF-W7TT49-F1
#
_cell.length_a   1.000
_cell.length_b   1.000
_cell.length_c   1.000
_cell.angle_alpha   90.00
_cell.angle_beta   90.00
_cell.angle_gamma   90.00
#
_symmetry.space_group_name_H-M   'P 1'
#
loop_
_entity.id
_entity.type
_entity.pdbx_description
1 polymer ?
#
loop_
_entity_poly.entity_id
_entity_poly.type
_entity_poly.pdbx_seq_one_letter_code
_entity_poly.pdbx_strand_id
1 'polypeptide(L)'
;MVRRVPVTSPPFSAVPSQPPPKGKAQSPRPSAPRNVGESLTLAERKAARAIVAAYSDFWTQLRFRKGWAEPPFKKQDVLCLLDEAAGIVAKTRAELDKEEEGFKMRMVDGSAREFFHSVPYAPQDYPDRFVTDLVHATLQDGRGYVEGLTKSRRLPSVLLTGTPAPI
;
A
#
# COMPACT_ATOMS: atom_id res chain seq x y z
N MET A 1 41.45 -61.91 -22.78
CA MET A 1 41.34 -60.61 -23.47
C MET A 1 39.98 -59.98 -23.12
N VAL A 2 40.01 -58.81 -22.48
CA VAL A 2 39.07 -57.67 -22.57
C VAL A 2 37.55 -57.98 -22.56
N ARG A 3 36.82 -57.84 -21.43
CA ARG A 3 36.18 -56.63 -20.86
C ARG A 3 35.06 -55.98 -21.71
N ARG A 4 33.79 -56.08 -21.27
CA ARG A 4 32.89 -54.99 -20.77
C ARG A 4 31.38 -55.26 -20.99
N VAL A 5 30.70 -55.52 -19.87
CA VAL A 5 29.37 -55.10 -19.33
C VAL A 5 28.28 -54.42 -20.20
N PRO A 6 27.01 -54.57 -19.80
CA PRO A 6 25.81 -54.49 -20.65
C PRO A 6 25.20 -53.08 -20.77
N VAL A 7 24.49 -52.84 -21.86
CA VAL A 7 23.64 -51.66 -22.09
C VAL A 7 22.23 -52.13 -22.38
N THR A 8 21.28 -51.75 -21.53
CA THR A 8 20.06 -51.00 -21.88
C THR A 8 18.96 -51.25 -20.84
N SER A 9 18.51 -50.15 -20.23
CA SER A 9 17.48 -50.07 -19.20
C SER A 9 16.06 -50.27 -19.75
N PRO A 10 15.08 -50.66 -18.91
CA PRO A 10 13.69 -50.87 -19.30
C PRO A 10 12.87 -49.56 -19.37
N PRO A 11 11.79 -49.48 -20.16
CA PRO A 11 10.80 -48.42 -20.03
C PRO A 11 9.83 -48.77 -18.88
N PHE A 12 9.93 -48.05 -17.77
CA PHE A 12 8.93 -48.10 -16.69
C PHE A 12 7.67 -47.35 -17.12
N SER A 13 6.54 -48.06 -17.02
CA SER A 13 5.20 -47.60 -17.36
C SER A 13 4.77 -46.35 -16.60
N ALA A 14 3.97 -45.55 -17.28
CA ALA A 14 3.36 -44.30 -16.85
C ALA A 14 2.60 -44.40 -15.52
N VAL A 15 2.89 -43.46 -14.61
CA VAL A 15 2.06 -43.14 -13.45
C VAL A 15 1.04 -42.07 -13.87
N PRO A 16 -0.27 -42.26 -13.67
CA PRO A 16 -1.24 -41.18 -13.87
C PRO A 16 -1.19 -40.21 -12.69
N SER A 17 -0.75 -38.98 -12.96
CA SER A 17 -0.80 -37.84 -12.03
C SER A 17 -2.26 -37.44 -11.76
N GLN A 18 -2.73 -37.73 -10.55
CA GLN A 18 -3.99 -37.21 -10.04
C GLN A 18 -3.83 -35.71 -9.70
N PRO A 19 -4.75 -34.82 -10.11
CA PRO A 19 -4.68 -33.40 -9.74
C PRO A 19 -5.06 -33.20 -8.26
N PRO A 20 -4.50 -32.19 -7.57
CA PRO A 20 -4.77 -31.95 -6.16
C PRO A 20 -6.22 -31.51 -5.92
N PRO A 21 -6.82 -31.84 -4.75
CA PRO A 21 -8.18 -31.50 -4.44
C PRO A 21 -8.36 -29.98 -4.32
N LYS A 22 -9.44 -29.48 -4.93
CA LYS A 22 -9.91 -28.09 -4.85
C LYS A 22 -10.19 -27.71 -3.40
N GLY A 23 -9.20 -27.09 -2.76
CA GLY A 23 -9.39 -26.38 -1.50
C GLY A 23 -10.42 -25.27 -1.71
N LYS A 24 -11.51 -25.33 -0.96
CA LYS A 24 -12.58 -24.33 -0.97
C LYS A 24 -11.96 -22.95 -0.74
N ALA A 25 -12.18 -22.04 -1.68
CA ALA A 25 -11.88 -20.63 -1.54
C ALA A 25 -12.50 -20.13 -0.24
N GLN A 26 -11.66 -19.83 0.75
CA GLN A 26 -12.07 -19.07 1.91
C GLN A 26 -12.48 -17.70 1.39
N SER A 27 -13.77 -17.40 1.46
CA SER A 27 -14.30 -16.06 1.28
C SER A 27 -13.44 -15.09 2.12
N PRO A 28 -13.05 -13.91 1.58
CA PRO A 28 -12.34 -12.93 2.38
C PRO A 28 -13.22 -12.60 3.58
N ARG A 29 -12.71 -13.00 4.75
CA ARG A 29 -13.29 -12.67 6.04
C ARG A 29 -13.39 -11.14 6.07
N PRO A 30 -14.55 -10.53 6.36
CA PRO A 30 -14.60 -9.10 6.56
C PRO A 30 -13.67 -8.81 7.75
N SER A 31 -12.50 -8.24 7.45
CA SER A 31 -11.55 -7.76 8.44
C SER A 31 -12.36 -6.84 9.34
N ALA A 32 -12.51 -7.24 10.60
CA ALA A 32 -13.17 -6.41 11.61
C ALA A 32 -12.65 -4.98 11.50
N PRO A 33 -13.49 -3.94 11.70
CA PRO A 33 -13.02 -2.56 11.68
C PRO A 33 -11.91 -2.45 12.71
N ARG A 34 -10.67 -2.32 12.22
CA ARG A 34 -9.51 -2.05 13.08
C ARG A 34 -9.89 -0.78 13.82
N ASN A 35 -10.01 -0.89 15.14
CA ASN A 35 -10.18 0.25 16.02
C ASN A 35 -8.92 1.11 15.90
N VAL A 36 -8.84 1.95 14.85
CA VAL A 36 -8.00 3.15 14.81
C VAL A 36 -8.75 4.19 15.66
N GLY A 37 -8.95 3.84 16.93
CA GLY A 37 -9.80 4.53 17.89
C GLY A 37 -8.98 5.28 18.94
N GLU A 38 -7.71 5.57 18.68
CA GLU A 38 -7.12 6.74 19.34
C GLU A 38 -7.78 7.96 18.72
N SER A 39 -8.61 8.61 19.53
CA SER A 39 -9.36 9.79 19.12
C SER A 39 -8.37 10.86 18.65
N LEU A 40 -8.27 11.04 17.33
CA LEU A 40 -7.47 12.12 16.74
C LEU A 40 -7.83 13.45 17.41
N THR A 41 -6.83 14.24 17.76
CA THR A 41 -7.03 15.58 18.28
C THR A 41 -7.74 16.46 17.25
N LEU A 42 -8.30 17.59 17.68
CA LEU A 42 -8.95 18.51 16.74
C LEU A 42 -7.99 19.00 15.66
N ALA A 43 -6.72 19.23 16.00
CA ALA A 43 -5.68 19.64 15.06
C ALA A 43 -5.38 18.51 14.04
N GLU A 44 -5.18 17.29 14.51
CA GLU A 44 -4.93 16.12 13.65
C GLU A 44 -6.11 15.85 12.70
N ARG A 45 -7.36 15.96 13.18
CA ARG A 45 -8.55 15.82 12.32
C ARG A 45 -8.62 16.90 11.23
N LYS A 46 -8.25 18.14 11.56
CA LYS A 46 -8.18 19.23 10.56
C LYS A 46 -7.09 18.95 9.53
N ALA A 47 -5.91 18.49 9.99
CA ALA A 47 -4.81 18.13 9.11
C ALA A 47 -5.18 16.95 8.19
N ALA A 48 -5.78 15.88 8.73
CA ALA A 48 -6.24 14.74 7.96
C ALA A 48 -7.25 15.16 6.89
N ARG A 49 -8.22 16.02 7.22
CA ARG A 49 -9.17 16.57 6.22
C ARG A 49 -8.47 17.35 5.11
N ALA A 50 -7.46 18.14 5.42
CA ALA A 50 -6.67 18.86 4.43
C ALA A 50 -5.91 17.90 3.50
N ILE A 51 -5.36 16.81 4.05
CA ILE A 51 -4.69 15.76 3.28
C ILE A 51 -5.67 15.02 2.37
N VAL A 52 -6.85 14.62 2.86
CA VAL A 52 -7.90 13.99 2.04
C VAL A 52 -8.38 14.91 0.93
N ALA A 53 -8.49 16.22 1.20
CA ALA A 53 -8.83 17.21 0.18
C ALA A 53 -7.74 17.27 -0.91
N ALA A 54 -6.46 17.29 -0.53
CA ALA A 54 -5.34 17.26 -1.47
C ALA A 54 -5.32 15.97 -2.30
N TYR A 55 -5.54 14.80 -1.69
CA TYR A 55 -5.69 13.55 -2.45
C TYR A 55 -6.86 13.62 -3.44
N SER A 56 -7.98 14.18 -3.00
CA SER A 56 -9.20 14.31 -3.81
C SER A 56 -9.01 15.14 -5.07
N ASP A 57 -8.09 16.10 -5.07
CA ASP A 57 -7.77 16.94 -6.23
C ASP A 57 -7.15 16.14 -7.38
N PHE A 58 -6.64 14.94 -7.13
CA PHE A 58 -6.22 14.04 -8.19
C PHE A 58 -7.33 13.82 -9.23
N TRP A 59 -8.56 13.56 -8.78
CA TRP A 59 -9.70 13.30 -9.67
C TRP A 59 -10.30 14.56 -10.30
N THR A 60 -9.91 15.76 -9.87
CA THR A 60 -10.43 17.03 -10.43
C THR A 60 -9.58 17.54 -11.60
N GLN A 61 -8.47 16.85 -11.91
CA GLN A 61 -7.56 17.20 -13.01
C GLN A 61 -8.29 17.32 -14.36
N LEU A 62 -7.91 18.36 -15.12
CA LEU A 62 -8.51 18.68 -16.41
C LEU A 62 -8.47 17.51 -17.40
N ARG A 63 -7.43 16.68 -17.34
CA ARG A 63 -7.24 15.50 -18.21
C ARG A 63 -8.37 14.49 -18.03
N PHE A 64 -8.80 14.25 -16.80
CA PHE A 64 -9.93 13.37 -16.50
C PHE A 64 -11.25 14.02 -16.89
N ARG A 65 -11.41 15.32 -16.62
CA ARG A 65 -12.62 16.08 -16.98
C ARG A 65 -12.86 16.18 -18.50
N LYS A 66 -11.78 16.22 -19.28
CA LYS A 66 -11.82 16.27 -20.75
C LYS A 66 -11.81 14.89 -21.40
N GLY A 67 -11.73 13.81 -20.62
CA GLY A 67 -11.67 12.44 -21.14
C GLY A 67 -10.36 12.11 -21.87
N TRP A 68 -9.29 12.88 -21.65
CA TRP A 68 -7.97 12.64 -22.27
C TRP A 68 -7.19 11.53 -21.56
N ALA A 69 -7.57 11.22 -20.34
CA ALA A 69 -7.08 10.09 -19.57
C ALA A 69 -8.22 9.60 -18.68
N GLU A 70 -8.14 8.35 -18.24
CA GLU A 70 -9.02 7.79 -17.22
C GLU A 70 -8.24 7.63 -15.91
N PRO A 71 -8.82 7.98 -14.74
CA PRO A 71 -8.17 7.71 -13.47
C PRO A 71 -8.07 6.18 -13.27
N PRO A 72 -6.95 5.68 -12.73
CA PRO A 72 -6.72 4.23 -12.58
C PRO A 72 -7.73 3.54 -11.65
N PHE A 73 -8.40 4.29 -10.78
CA PHE A 73 -9.50 3.82 -9.94
C PHE A 73 -10.45 4.96 -9.61
N LYS A 74 -11.69 4.64 -9.21
CA LYS A 74 -12.68 5.65 -8.84
C LYS A 74 -12.42 6.16 -7.43
N LYS A 75 -12.66 7.46 -7.24
CA LYS A 75 -12.55 8.11 -5.93
C LYS A 75 -13.42 7.44 -4.86
N GLN A 76 -14.65 7.06 -5.23
CA GLN A 76 -15.63 6.51 -4.28
C GLN A 76 -15.15 5.21 -3.63
N ASP A 77 -14.45 4.37 -4.39
CA ASP A 77 -13.98 3.09 -3.91
C ASP A 77 -12.88 3.28 -2.85
N VAL A 78 -12.01 4.27 -3.04
CA VAL A 78 -10.85 4.49 -2.15
C VAL A 78 -11.08 5.49 -1.03
N LEU A 79 -12.24 6.17 -0.97
CA LEU A 79 -12.50 7.25 0.01
C LEU A 79 -12.20 6.85 1.46
N CYS A 80 -12.63 5.66 1.88
CA CYS A 80 -12.35 5.15 3.22
C CYS A 80 -10.86 4.92 3.47
N LEU A 81 -10.14 4.40 2.46
CA LEU A 81 -8.70 4.16 2.52
C LEU A 81 -7.91 5.48 2.55
N LEU A 82 -8.38 6.50 1.82
CA LEU A 82 -7.78 7.83 1.84
C LEU A 82 -7.92 8.49 3.21
N ASP A 83 -9.07 8.35 3.87
CA ASP A 83 -9.31 8.89 5.22
C ASP A 83 -8.41 8.20 6.26
N GLU A 84 -8.30 6.87 6.19
CA GLU A 84 -7.41 6.10 7.05
C GLU A 84 -5.95 6.51 6.88
N ALA A 85 -5.47 6.57 5.62
CA ALA A 85 -4.10 7.00 5.33
C ALA A 85 -3.84 8.44 5.82
N ALA A 86 -4.77 9.36 5.58
CA ALA A 86 -4.65 10.74 6.01
C ALA A 86 -4.61 10.88 7.54
N GLY A 87 -5.38 10.07 8.27
CA GLY A 87 -5.34 10.00 9.73
C GLY A 87 -3.95 9.56 10.24
N ILE A 88 -3.39 8.51 9.65
CA ILE A 88 -2.05 8.00 9.99
C ILE A 88 -0.98 9.07 9.71
N VAL A 89 -1.03 9.72 8.54
CA VAL A 89 -0.08 10.78 8.16
C VAL A 89 -0.19 11.97 9.10
N ALA A 90 -1.41 12.41 9.44
CA ALA A 90 -1.62 13.53 10.35
C ALA A 90 -1.03 13.26 11.74
N LYS A 91 -1.24 12.06 12.29
CA LYS A 91 -0.65 11.64 13.56
C LYS A 91 0.88 11.59 13.48
N THR A 92 1.41 10.95 12.43
CA THR A 92 2.87 10.84 12.22
C THR A 92 3.52 12.22 12.13
N ARG A 93 2.93 13.14 11.36
CA ARG A 93 3.43 14.52 11.25
C ARG A 93 3.37 15.26 12.59
N ALA A 94 2.30 15.08 13.36
CA ALA A 94 2.17 15.69 14.68
C ALA A 94 3.19 15.16 15.70
N GLU A 95 3.60 13.89 15.59
CA GLU A 95 4.66 13.31 16.41
C GLU A 95 6.04 13.85 16.00
N LEU A 96 6.33 13.93 14.70
CA LEU A 96 7.58 14.49 14.18
C LEU A 96 7.75 15.97 14.51
N ASP A 97 6.66 16.74 14.51
CA ASP A 97 6.67 18.15 14.88
C ASP A 97 6.97 18.37 16.37
N LYS A 98 6.72 17.38 17.24
CA LYS A 98 7.10 17.41 18.65
C LYS A 98 8.58 17.07 18.87
N GLU A 99 9.14 16.20 18.04
CA GLU A 99 10.56 15.79 18.13
C GLU A 99 11.51 16.87 17.60
N GLU A 100 11.12 17.58 16.55
CA GLU A 100 11.91 18.65 15.94
C GLU A 100 11.14 19.97 15.94
N GLU A 101 11.44 20.82 16.93
CA GLU A 101 10.90 22.18 16.99
C GLU A 101 11.46 23.05 15.85
N GLY A 102 10.58 23.53 14.97
CA GLY A 102 10.93 24.41 13.87
C GLY A 102 9.81 24.55 12.84
N PHE A 103 9.83 25.65 12.08
CA PHE A 103 8.91 25.81 10.95
C PHE A 103 9.37 24.92 9.77
N LYS A 104 8.57 23.90 9.44
CA LYS A 104 8.84 22.99 8.33
C LYS A 104 7.88 23.25 7.16
N MET A 105 8.44 23.59 6.00
CA MET A 105 7.68 23.70 4.75
C MET A 105 7.53 22.29 4.16
N ARG A 106 6.31 21.74 4.17
CA ARG A 106 6.02 20.42 3.60
C ARG A 106 4.83 20.48 2.66
N MET A 107 4.90 19.71 1.58
CA MET A 107 3.74 19.50 0.71
C MET A 107 2.69 18.67 1.44
N VAL A 108 1.43 19.05 1.28
CA VAL A 108 0.32 18.41 2.00
C VAL A 108 0.16 16.96 1.55
N ASP A 109 0.27 16.72 0.25
CA ASP A 109 0.13 15.45 -0.47
C ASP A 109 1.45 14.72 -0.74
N GLY A 110 2.62 15.37 -0.58
CA GLY A 110 3.93 14.75 -0.82
C GLY A 110 4.04 14.20 -2.25
N SER A 111 4.39 12.92 -2.38
CA SER A 111 4.41 12.18 -3.66
C SER A 111 3.18 11.27 -3.86
N ALA A 112 2.07 11.52 -3.16
CA ALA A 112 0.85 10.70 -3.28
C ALA A 112 0.26 10.71 -4.70
N ARG A 113 0.44 11.81 -5.43
CA ARG A 113 -0.04 11.95 -6.80
C ARG A 113 0.65 10.99 -7.76
N GLU A 114 1.97 10.88 -7.65
CA GLU A 114 2.80 9.97 -8.43
C GLU A 114 2.48 8.52 -8.06
N PHE A 115 2.22 8.27 -6.77
CA PHE A 115 1.73 6.96 -6.32
C PHE A 115 0.42 6.58 -7.01
N PHE A 116 -0.61 7.45 -7.03
CA PHE A 116 -1.87 7.14 -7.70
C PHE A 116 -1.71 6.82 -9.19
N HIS A 117 -0.76 7.45 -9.88
CA HIS A 117 -0.45 7.14 -11.28
C HIS A 117 0.30 5.81 -11.47
N SER A 118 1.01 5.33 -10.46
CA SER A 118 1.89 4.15 -10.54
C SER A 118 1.28 2.86 -10.00
N VAL A 119 0.14 2.93 -9.29
CA VAL A 119 -0.56 1.77 -8.72
C VAL A 119 -0.99 0.80 -9.84
N PRO A 120 -0.42 -0.44 -9.90
CA PRO A 120 -0.75 -1.41 -10.94
C PRO A 120 -1.85 -2.39 -10.53
N TYR A 121 -2.51 -2.17 -9.39
CA TYR A 121 -3.50 -3.08 -8.80
C TYR A 121 -4.77 -2.33 -8.39
N ALA A 122 -5.90 -3.03 -8.27
CA ALA A 122 -7.10 -2.42 -7.72
C ALA A 122 -6.94 -2.23 -6.19
N PRO A 123 -7.11 -1.01 -5.65
CA PRO A 123 -6.95 -0.76 -4.22
C PRO A 123 -7.84 -1.61 -3.31
N GLN A 124 -8.99 -2.08 -3.81
CA GLN A 124 -9.92 -2.95 -3.08
C GLN A 124 -9.37 -4.35 -2.84
N ASP A 125 -8.51 -4.85 -3.72
CA ASP A 125 -7.94 -6.19 -3.59
C ASP A 125 -6.84 -6.23 -2.52
N TYR A 126 -6.19 -5.09 -2.29
CA TYR A 126 -5.08 -4.94 -1.34
C TYR A 126 -5.18 -3.64 -0.53
N PRO A 127 -6.23 -3.47 0.30
CA PRO A 127 -6.51 -2.22 0.99
C PRO A 127 -5.41 -1.83 1.99
N ASP A 128 -4.90 -2.79 2.77
CA ASP A 128 -3.81 -2.55 3.73
C ASP A 128 -2.53 -2.07 3.05
N ARG A 129 -2.20 -2.68 1.90
CA ARG A 129 -1.03 -2.32 1.10
C ARG A 129 -1.19 -0.93 0.52
N PHE A 130 -2.38 -0.63 -0.03
CA PHE A 130 -2.68 0.68 -0.59
C PHE A 130 -2.53 1.79 0.46
N VAL A 131 -3.12 1.61 1.65
CA VAL A 131 -2.98 2.57 2.76
C VAL A 131 -1.52 2.74 3.15
N THR A 132 -0.79 1.65 3.31
CA THR A 132 0.63 1.68 3.70
C THR A 132 1.48 2.42 2.66
N ASP A 133 1.35 2.05 1.39
CA ASP A 133 2.10 2.66 0.29
C ASP A 133 1.73 4.14 0.11
N LEU A 134 0.46 4.51 0.30
CA LEU A 134 -0.01 5.89 0.25
C LEU A 134 0.55 6.74 1.41
N VAL A 135 0.57 6.20 2.63
CA VAL A 135 1.20 6.86 3.79
C VAL A 135 2.68 7.12 3.49
N HIS A 136 3.40 6.10 2.99
CA HIS A 136 4.79 6.25 2.59
C HIS A 136 4.98 7.32 1.51
N ALA A 137 4.19 7.29 0.45
CA ALA A 137 4.26 8.27 -0.63
C ALA A 137 3.98 9.70 -0.14
N THR A 138 3.08 9.87 0.82
CA THR A 138 2.73 11.18 1.39
C THR A 138 3.81 11.73 2.34
N LEU A 139 4.58 10.83 2.96
CA LEU A 139 5.74 11.17 3.80
C LEU A 139 7.05 11.26 3.00
N GLN A 140 6.99 11.03 1.69
CA GLN A 140 8.07 11.23 0.74
C GLN A 140 7.87 12.52 -0.06
N ASP A 141 8.99 13.09 -0.48
CA ASP A 141 9.08 14.18 -1.44
C ASP A 141 10.10 13.79 -2.53
N GLY A 142 10.31 14.61 -3.56
CA GLY A 142 11.21 14.37 -4.69
C GLY A 142 12.69 14.10 -4.35
N ARG A 143 13.07 14.12 -3.07
CA ARG A 143 14.40 13.75 -2.55
C ARG A 143 14.40 12.50 -1.65
N GLY A 144 13.26 11.82 -1.48
CA GLY A 144 13.09 10.67 -0.58
C GLY A 144 12.20 10.99 0.63
N TYR A 145 12.36 10.24 1.72
CA TYR A 145 11.61 10.47 2.95
C TYR A 145 11.94 11.82 3.57
N VAL A 146 10.91 12.55 3.96
CA VAL A 146 11.02 13.87 4.58
C VAL A 146 11.43 13.71 6.04
N GLU A 147 12.20 14.66 6.59
CA GLU A 147 12.48 14.77 8.05
C GLU A 147 13.26 13.60 8.69
N GLY A 148 14.21 12.99 7.97
CA GLY A 148 15.09 11.96 8.56
C GLY A 148 14.40 10.63 8.86
N LEU A 149 13.18 10.43 8.35
CA LEU A 149 12.53 9.13 8.26
C LEU A 149 13.40 8.20 7.39
N THR A 150 14.05 7.21 8.01
CA THR A 150 14.51 6.04 7.24
C THR A 150 13.34 5.07 7.10
N LYS A 151 13.35 4.22 6.06
CA LYS A 151 12.35 3.15 5.87
C LYS A 151 12.14 2.29 7.13
N SER A 152 13.13 2.28 8.02
CA SER A 152 13.19 1.54 9.29
C SER A 152 12.79 2.36 10.53
N ARG A 153 12.71 3.70 10.45
CA ARG A 153 12.33 4.56 11.58
C ARG A 153 10.81 4.72 11.61
N ARG A 154 10.18 3.62 12.01
CA ARG A 154 8.82 3.43 12.53
C ARG A 154 7.77 4.44 12.06
N LEU A 155 7.04 4.03 11.02
CA LEU A 155 5.59 4.17 11.08
C LEU A 155 5.08 3.49 12.36
N PRO A 156 3.97 3.96 12.98
CA PRO A 156 3.40 3.31 14.15
C PRO A 156 3.27 1.80 13.88
N SER A 157 3.68 0.97 14.86
CA SER A 157 3.80 -0.50 14.78
C SER A 157 2.54 -1.25 14.32
N VAL A 158 1.46 -0.54 14.03
CA VAL A 158 0.17 -1.03 13.52
C VAL A 158 0.26 -1.52 12.06
N LEU A 159 1.25 -1.08 11.27
CA LEU A 159 1.37 -1.45 9.85
C LEU A 159 2.22 -2.72 9.58
N LEU A 160 2.89 -3.29 10.58
CA LEU A 160 3.85 -4.40 10.40
C LEU A 160 3.27 -5.81 10.49
N THR A 161 2.00 -6.03 10.11
CA THR A 161 1.46 -7.40 9.96
C THR A 161 1.36 -7.86 8.51
N GLY A 162 1.76 -7.04 7.54
CA GLY A 162 1.87 -7.42 6.13
C GLY A 162 3.23 -8.04 5.82
N THR A 163 3.32 -9.36 5.93
CA THR A 163 4.48 -10.18 5.50
C THR A 163 4.99 -9.74 4.12
N PRO A 164 6.29 -9.44 3.94
CA PRO A 164 6.84 -9.26 2.61
C PRO A 164 6.80 -10.60 1.88
N ALA A 165 6.09 -10.67 0.76
CA ALA A 165 6.14 -11.82 -0.14
C ALA A 165 7.58 -11.98 -0.68
N PRO A 166 8.18 -13.18 -0.62
CA PRO A 166 9.50 -13.41 -1.19
C PRO A 166 9.42 -13.34 -2.73
N ILE A 167 10.46 -12.73 -3.29
CA ILE A 167 10.82 -12.71 -4.72
C ILE A 167 10.95 -14.11 -5.31
#